data_AF-M0VV22-F1
#
_entry.id   AF-M0VV22-F1
#
_cell.length_a   1.000
_cell.length_b   1.000
_cell.length_c   1.000
_cell.angle_alpha   90.00
_cell.angle_beta   90.00
_cell.angle_gamma   90.00
#
_symmetry.space_group_name_H-M   'P 1'
#
loop_
_entity.id
_entity.type
_entity.pdbx_description
1 polymer ?
#
loop_
_entity_poly.entity_id
_entity_poly.type
_entity_poly.pdbx_seq_one_letter_code
_entity_poly.pdbx_strand_id
1 'polypeptide(L)'
;MASSTLKPGVPITLQELEPSSEIFKQGASLRVTGILQSYDVDSAVAVIQDGSAMLKVDTQHLRDISFRSGSMFQFIGELLIRPDDDVILQARVGRNVDGLDLNLYQQSLIIRRQHEARLLSSRRA
;
A
#
# COMPACT_ATOMS: atom_id res chain seq x y z
N MET A 1 16.83 14.77 -18.34
CA MET A 1 15.58 14.20 -17.78
C MET A 1 15.96 13.33 -16.61
N ALA A 2 15.45 13.61 -15.41
CA ALA A 2 15.72 12.75 -14.26
C ALA A 2 15.10 11.38 -14.53
N SER A 3 15.94 10.37 -14.78
CA SER A 3 15.51 8.98 -14.81
C SER A 3 15.20 8.56 -13.36
N SER A 4 14.05 8.96 -12.82
CA SER A 4 13.56 8.41 -11.56
C SER A 4 13.10 6.98 -11.85
N THR A 5 13.95 5.99 -11.57
CA THR A 5 13.56 4.59 -11.62
C THR A 5 12.51 4.35 -10.54
N LEU A 6 11.23 4.39 -10.90
CA LEU A 6 10.13 4.06 -10.00
C LEU A 6 10.35 2.64 -9.46
N LYS A 7 10.48 2.50 -8.14
CA LYS A 7 10.63 1.20 -7.51
C LYS A 7 9.31 0.43 -7.61
N PRO A 8 9.32 -0.89 -7.80
CA PRO A 8 8.10 -1.69 -7.76
C PRO A 8 7.45 -1.58 -6.38
N GLY A 9 6.12 -1.53 -6.35
CA GLY A 9 5.37 -1.54 -5.10
C GLY A 9 5.40 -2.92 -4.45
N VAL A 10 6.06 -3.02 -3.30
CA VAL A 10 6.13 -4.27 -2.52
C VAL A 10 4.77 -4.53 -1.88
N PRO A 11 4.11 -5.67 -2.15
CA PRO A 11 2.82 -5.95 -1.56
C PRO A 11 2.95 -6.29 -0.08
N ILE A 12 2.21 -5.55 0.73
CA ILE A 12 2.10 -5.76 2.17
C ILE A 12 0.65 -5.70 2.61
N THR A 13 0.36 -6.27 3.77
CA THR A 13 -0.88 -6.00 4.50
C THR A 13 -0.71 -4.75 5.35
N LEU A 14 -1.80 -4.09 5.74
CA LEU A 14 -1.71 -2.87 6.55
C LEU A 14 -1.16 -3.16 7.95
N GLN A 15 -1.37 -4.36 8.49
CA GLN A 15 -0.83 -4.75 9.80
C GLN A 15 0.69 -4.96 9.80
N GLU A 16 1.33 -5.05 8.62
CA GLU A 16 2.78 -5.14 8.49
C GLU A 16 3.46 -3.76 8.52
N LEU A 17 2.68 -2.68 8.42
CA LEU A 17 3.16 -1.30 8.40
C LEU A 17 3.29 -0.74 9.82
N GLU A 18 4.16 -1.38 10.61
CA GLU A 18 4.48 -0.96 11.98
C GLU A 18 5.83 -0.21 12.01
N PRO A 19 6.03 0.79 12.89
CA PRO A 19 7.30 1.53 12.97
C PRO A 19 8.55 0.67 13.20
N SER A 20 8.40 -0.52 13.80
CA SER A 20 9.47 -1.49 14.02
C SER A 20 9.80 -2.35 12.79
N SER A 21 8.98 -2.29 11.74
CA SER A 21 9.12 -3.09 10.52
C SER A 21 10.21 -2.54 9.61
N GLU A 22 11.00 -3.42 8.97
CA GLU A 22 12.00 -3.00 7.98
C GLU A 22 11.40 -2.30 6.76
N ILE A 23 10.09 -2.48 6.54
CA ILE A 23 9.33 -1.91 5.42
C ILE A 23 8.91 -0.46 5.72
N PHE A 24 8.84 -0.10 7.01
CA PHE A 24 8.50 1.24 7.47
C PHE A 24 9.69 2.19 7.30
N LYS A 25 9.89 2.64 6.07
CA LYS A 25 11.00 3.52 5.70
C LYS A 25 10.52 4.62 4.77
N GLN A 26 11.12 5.80 4.94
CA GLN A 26 10.87 6.95 4.07
C GLN A 26 11.13 6.58 2.61
N GLY A 27 10.14 6.84 1.74
CA GLY A 27 10.20 6.54 0.31
C GLY A 27 10.08 5.05 -0.04
N ALA A 28 9.68 4.18 0.90
CA ALA A 28 9.38 2.79 0.59
C ALA A 28 8.23 2.71 -0.42
N SER A 29 8.41 1.98 -1.53
CA SER A 29 7.35 1.80 -2.51
C SER A 29 6.51 0.59 -2.16
N LEU A 30 5.24 0.82 -1.82
CA LEU A 30 4.35 -0.17 -1.24
C LEU A 30 3.11 -0.38 -2.11
N ARG A 31 2.56 -1.59 -2.05
CA ARG A 31 1.23 -1.92 -2.55
C ARG A 31 0.38 -2.37 -1.37
N VAL A 32 -0.66 -1.60 -1.07
CA VAL A 32 -1.56 -1.82 0.06
C VAL A 32 -2.98 -2.00 -0.43
N THR A 33 -3.76 -2.83 0.26
CA THR A 33 -5.18 -3.05 0.01
C THR A 33 -5.94 -2.80 1.30
N GLY A 34 -7.09 -2.12 1.22
CA GLY A 34 -7.95 -1.91 2.39
C GLY A 34 -9.32 -1.38 2.00
N ILE A 35 -10.24 -1.40 2.96
CA ILE A 35 -11.58 -0.83 2.82
C ILE A 35 -11.49 0.68 3.03
N LEU A 36 -12.01 1.47 2.10
CA LEU A 36 -12.07 2.92 2.23
C LEU A 36 -13.07 3.30 3.32
N GLN A 37 -12.59 3.93 4.40
CA GLN A 37 -13.42 4.43 5.48
C GLN A 37 -13.96 5.83 5.15
N SER A 38 -13.06 6.73 4.79
CA SER A 38 -13.38 8.12 4.47
C SER A 38 -12.51 8.66 3.35
N TYR A 39 -13.00 9.69 2.70
CA TYR A 39 -12.28 10.48 1.72
C TYR A 39 -12.61 11.94 1.92
N ASP A 40 -11.58 12.76 2.11
CA ASP A 40 -11.67 14.22 2.15
C ASP A 40 -11.31 14.78 0.77
N VAL A 41 -12.28 15.46 0.15
CA VAL A 41 -12.18 16.03 -1.19
C VAL A 41 -11.26 17.25 -1.19
N ASP A 42 -11.25 18.03 -0.10
CA ASP A 42 -10.49 19.28 -0.03
C ASP A 42 -8.99 19.01 0.10
N SER A 43 -8.62 18.03 0.94
CA SER A 43 -7.23 17.61 1.13
C SER A 43 -6.76 16.49 0.20
N ALA A 44 -7.68 15.90 -0.58
CA ALA A 44 -7.44 14.70 -1.39
C ALA A 44 -6.86 13.51 -0.59
N VAL A 45 -7.24 13.39 0.68
CA VAL A 45 -6.78 12.30 1.57
C VAL A 45 -7.86 11.25 1.75
N ALA A 46 -7.53 10.01 1.40
CA ALA A 46 -8.31 8.82 1.69
C ALA A 46 -7.80 8.14 2.96
N VAL A 47 -8.69 7.51 3.72
CA VAL A 47 -8.33 6.63 4.83
C VAL A 47 -8.80 5.22 4.49
N ILE A 48 -7.87 4.28 4.43
CA ILE A 48 -8.18 2.85 4.28
C ILE A 48 -7.94 2.09 5.58
N GLN A 49 -8.69 1.02 5.76
CA GLN A 49 -8.62 0.14 6.93
C GLN A 49 -8.59 -1.34 6.53
N ASP A 50 -7.80 -2.12 7.25
CA ASP A 50 -7.81 -3.58 7.20
C ASP A 50 -7.63 -4.12 8.63
N GLY A 51 -8.70 -4.72 9.19
CA GLY A 51 -8.76 -5.08 10.60
C GLY A 51 -8.66 -3.84 11.51
N SER A 52 -7.68 -3.82 12.41
CA SER A 52 -7.41 -2.67 13.29
C SER A 52 -6.43 -1.65 12.70
N ALA A 53 -5.77 -1.97 11.59
CA ALA A 53 -4.76 -1.11 10.97
C ALA A 53 -5.44 -0.11 10.02
N MET A 54 -5.01 1.15 10.10
CA MET A 54 -5.48 2.24 9.24
C MET A 54 -4.30 2.93 8.58
N LEU A 55 -4.49 3.41 7.35
CA LEU A 55 -3.48 4.16 6.61
C LEU A 55 -4.12 5.31 5.86
N LYS A 56 -3.53 6.50 6.03
CA LYS A 56 -3.83 7.66 5.19
C LYS A 56 -3.16 7.49 3.82
N VAL A 57 -3.88 7.85 2.78
CA VAL A 57 -3.41 7.80 1.40
C VAL A 57 -3.65 9.17 0.79
N ASP A 58 -2.57 9.81 0.38
CA ASP A 58 -2.61 11.03 -0.44
C ASP A 58 -2.93 10.61 -1.88
N THR A 59 -4.05 11.11 -2.39
CA THR A 59 -4.60 10.75 -3.71
C THR A 59 -4.50 11.89 -4.72
N GLN A 60 -3.76 12.97 -4.42
CA GLN A 60 -3.68 14.18 -5.25
C GLN A 60 -3.28 13.91 -6.72
N HIS A 61 -2.53 12.83 -6.97
CA HIS A 61 -2.07 12.45 -8.31
C HIS A 61 -3.00 11.47 -9.03
N LEU A 62 -4.05 11.00 -8.38
CA LEU A 62 -5.01 10.05 -8.95
C LEU A 62 -6.10 10.83 -9.68
N ARG A 63 -6.45 10.38 -10.89
CA ARG A 63 -7.52 10.96 -11.70
C ARG A 63 -8.56 9.90 -12.00
N ASP A 64 -9.80 10.33 -12.18
CA ASP A 64 -10.92 9.50 -12.62
C ASP A 64 -11.23 8.29 -11.72
N ILE A 65 -11.01 8.44 -10.40
CA ILE A 65 -11.35 7.42 -9.39
C ILE A 65 -12.56 7.89 -8.58
N SER A 66 -13.62 7.09 -8.61
CA SER A 66 -14.79 7.30 -7.75
C SER A 66 -14.58 6.66 -6.38
N PHE A 67 -14.16 7.45 -5.40
CA PHE A 67 -14.03 7.00 -4.02
C PHE A 67 -15.41 6.80 -3.37
N ARG A 68 -15.67 5.56 -2.92
CA ARG A 68 -16.91 5.17 -2.24
C ARG A 68 -16.56 4.54 -0.90
N SER A 69 -17.02 5.13 0.20
CA SER A 69 -16.86 4.55 1.53
C SER A 69 -17.45 3.13 1.57
N GLY A 70 -16.73 2.22 2.23
CA GLY A 70 -17.05 0.80 2.30
C GLY A 70 -16.54 -0.04 1.13
N SER A 71 -16.12 0.57 0.01
CA SER A 71 -15.49 -0.16 -1.09
C SER A 71 -14.03 -0.50 -0.78
N MET A 72 -13.56 -1.61 -1.34
CA MET A 72 -12.18 -2.05 -1.23
C MET A 72 -11.34 -1.38 -2.33
N PHE A 73 -10.20 -0.82 -1.93
CA PHE A 73 -9.25 -0.20 -2.85
C PHE A 73 -7.87 -0.80 -2.68
N GLN A 74 -7.13 -0.83 -3.79
CA GLN A 74 -5.72 -1.13 -3.80
C GLN A 74 -4.94 0.07 -4.31
N PHE A 75 -3.92 0.46 -3.56
CA PHE A 75 -3.04 1.56 -3.89
C PHE A 75 -1.60 1.08 -4.08
N ILE A 76 -0.89 1.77 -4.97
CA ILE A 76 0.56 1.68 -5.09
C ILE A 76 1.10 3.10 -4.92
N GLY A 77 2.09 3.26 -4.06
CA GLY A 77 2.63 4.56 -3.71
C GLY A 77 3.92 4.50 -2.92
N GLU A 78 4.41 5.67 -2.56
CA GLU A 78 5.60 5.87 -1.74
C GLU A 78 5.20 6.26 -0.32
N LEU A 79 5.80 5.63 0.68
CA LEU A 79 5.55 5.93 2.08
C LEU A 79 6.25 7.24 2.47
N LEU A 80 5.48 8.21 2.97
CA LEU A 80 5.95 9.47 3.50
C LEU A 80 5.73 9.48 5.01
N ILE A 81 6.82 9.50 5.77
CA ILE A 81 6.85 9.61 7.22
C ILE A 81 7.18 11.07 7.56
N ARG A 82 6.25 11.76 8.21
CA ARG A 82 6.41 13.16 8.59
C ARG A 82 7.00 13.28 10.01
N PRO A 83 7.54 14.46 10.40
CA PRO A 83 8.18 14.66 11.70
C PRO A 83 7.30 14.39 12.93
N ASP A 84 5.98 14.41 12.78
CA ASP A 84 5.00 14.17 13.85
C ASP A 84 4.53 12.70 13.92
N ASP A 85 5.30 11.76 13.38
CA ASP A 85 4.91 10.36 13.15
C ASP A 85 3.62 10.20 12.31
N ASP A 86 3.22 11.24 11.58
CA ASP A 86 2.12 11.17 10.61
C ASP A 86 2.61 10.44 9.36
N VAL A 87 2.03 9.27 9.12
CA VAL A 87 2.38 8.37 8.02
C VAL A 87 1.31 8.46 6.96
N ILE A 88 1.74 8.75 5.73
CA ILE A 88 0.84 8.83 4.58
C ILE A 88 1.47 8.15 3.36
N LEU A 89 0.67 7.39 2.62
CA LEU A 89 1.08 6.81 1.36
C LEU A 89 0.79 7.81 0.22
N GLN A 90 1.80 8.28 -0.47
CA GLN A 90 1.63 9.09 -1.68
C GLN A 90 1.28 8.17 -2.85
N ALA A 91 0.00 8.09 -3.18
CA ALA A 91 -0.47 7.17 -4.20
C ALA A 91 -0.13 7.67 -5.61
N ARG A 92 0.47 6.78 -6.39
CA ARG A 92 0.67 6.94 -7.84
C ARG A 92 -0.31 6.11 -8.66
N VAL A 93 -0.88 5.07 -8.06
CA VAL A 93 -1.95 4.24 -8.63
C VAL A 93 -2.98 3.97 -7.54
N GLY A 94 -4.26 4.07 -7.88
CA GLY A 94 -5.38 3.58 -7.07
C GLY A 94 -6.37 2.84 -7.95
N ARG A 95 -6.98 1.77 -7.44
CA ARG A 95 -8.06 1.06 -8.12
C ARG A 95 -9.07 0.52 -7.13
N ASN A 96 -10.34 0.60 -7.50
CA ASN A 96 -11.38 -0.16 -6.83
C ASN A 96 -11.16 -1.65 -7.12
N VAL A 97 -11.24 -2.48 -6.08
CA VAL A 97 -11.08 -3.93 -6.15
C VAL A 97 -12.25 -4.62 -5.43
N ASP A 98 -13.44 -4.03 -5.50
CA ASP A 98 -14.65 -4.66 -4.98
C ASP A 98 -14.84 -6.05 -5.62
N GLY A 99 -15.11 -7.04 -4.77
CA GLY A 99 -15.16 -8.45 -5.17
C GLY A 99 -13.83 -9.20 -5.10
N LEU A 100 -12.72 -8.54 -4.73
CA LEU A 100 -11.48 -9.23 -4.39
C LEU A 100 -11.68 -10.08 -3.12
N ASP A 101 -11.37 -11.38 -3.22
CA ASP A 101 -11.25 -12.23 -2.03
C ASP A 101 -9.94 -11.89 -1.31
N LEU A 102 -10.06 -11.18 -0.19
CA LEU A 102 -8.92 -10.72 0.60
C LEU A 102 -8.13 -11.89 1.21
N ASN A 103 -8.79 -12.99 1.58
CA ASN A 103 -8.13 -14.16 2.16
C ASN A 103 -7.25 -14.85 1.10
N LEU A 104 -7.79 -15.09 -0.10
CA LEU A 104 -7.01 -15.63 -1.21
C LEU A 104 -5.87 -14.69 -1.62
N TYR A 105 -6.11 -13.37 -1.61
CA TYR A 105 -5.06 -12.39 -1.86
C TYR A 105 -3.92 -12.53 -0.83
N GLN A 106 -4.22 -12.54 0.47
CA GLN A 106 -3.22 -12.69 1.54
C GLN A 106 -2.46 -14.03 1.43
N GLN A 107 -3.15 -15.14 1.15
CA GLN A 107 -2.50 -16.44 0.91
C GLN A 107 -1.54 -16.39 -0.28
N SER A 108 -1.93 -15.73 -1.37
CA SER A 108 -1.07 -15.57 -2.55
C SER A 108 0.20 -14.77 -2.24
N LEU A 109 0.12 -13.78 -1.35
CA LEU A 109 1.28 -13.01 -0.90
C LEU A 109 2.27 -13.88 -0.13
N ILE A 110 1.77 -14.75 0.75
CA ILE A 110 2.60 -15.68 1.53
C ILE A 110 3.35 -16.63 0.58
N ILE A 111 2.65 -17.25 -0.37
CA ILE A 111 3.25 -18.18 -1.34
C ILE A 111 4.32 -17.46 -2.18
N ARG A 112 4.03 -16.24 -2.63
CA ARG A 112 4.98 -15.42 -3.39
C ARG A 112 6.26 -15.16 -2.61
N ARG A 113 6.15 -14.74 -1.34
CA ARG A 113 7.32 -14.43 -0.48
C ARG A 113 8.15 -15.68 -0.20
N GLN A 114 7.50 -16.82 0.06
CA GLN A 114 8.18 -18.10 0.23
C GLN A 114 8.97 -18.50 -1.02
N HIS A 115 8.39 -18.27 -2.20
CA HIS A 115 9.05 -18.52 -3.47
C HIS A 115 10.26 -17.58 -3.69
N GLU A 116 10.09 -16.28 -3.46
CA GLU A 116 11.18 -15.29 -3.54
C GLU A 116 12.33 -15.62 -2.58
N ALA A 117 12.03 -15.99 -1.33
CA ALA A 117 13.03 -16.40 -0.34
C ALA A 117 13.80 -17.66 -0.78
N ARG A 118 13.11 -18.66 -1.35
CA ARG A 118 13.74 -19.88 -1.87
C ARG A 118 14.69 -19.58 -3.03
N LEU A 119 14.31 -18.71 -3.96
CA LEU A 119 15.16 -18.28 -5.06
C LEU A 119 16.40 -17.51 -4.58
N LEU A 120 16.24 -16.70 -3.54
CA LEU A 120 17.36 -15.98 -2.93
C LEU A 120 18.33 -16.93 -2.23
N SER A 121 17.84 -17.95 -1.53
CA SER A 121 18.70 -18.97 -0.91
C SER A 121 19.43 -19.81 -1.94
N SER A 122 18.77 -20.20 -3.04
CA SER A 122 19.39 -21.03 -4.09
C SER A 122 20.44 -20.28 -4.91
N ARG A 123 20.39 -18.94 -4.96
CA ARG A 123 21.41 -18.11 -5.62
C ARG A 123 22.63 -17.83 -4.73
N ARG A 124 22.51 -18.06 -3.42
CA ARG A 124 23.59 -17.84 -2.43
C ARG A 124 24.37 -19.12 -2.11
N ALA A 125 23.86 -20.28 -2.50
CA ALA A 125 24.53 -21.58 -2.43
C ALA A 125 25.29 -21.86 -3.73
#